data_AF-A0A6L8VES3-F1
#
_entry.id   AF-A0A6L8VES3-F1
#
_cell.length_a   1.000
_cell.length_b   1.000
_cell.length_c   1.000
_cell.angle_alpha   90.00
_cell.angle_beta   90.00
_cell.angle_gamma   90.00
#
_symmetry.space_group_name_H-M   'P 1'
#
loop_
_entity.id
_entity.type
_entity.pdbx_description
1 polymer ?
#
loop_
_entity_poly.entity_id
_entity_poly.type
_entity_poly.pdbx_seq_one_letter_code
_entity_poly.pdbx_strand_id
1 'polypeptide(L)'
;MTPQIVQDLHPPRLPLDYVQLGPPEVLAALGLGLLAALALMALLRPALHRRRPPAEALEAALADLRPLPPQDRLLAQAALLAHYGGTVPPDLRPALYGAAVPDNPTLEPLIRAAARGARHA
;
A
#
# COMPACT_ATOMS: atom_id res chain seq x y z
N MET A 1 0.33 -0.54 -56.29
CA MET A 1 -0.12 0.61 -57.11
C MET A 1 -0.90 1.55 -56.21
N THR A 2 -0.33 2.70 -55.86
CA THR A 2 -1.05 3.75 -55.15
C THR A 2 -2.07 4.40 -56.10
N PRO A 3 -3.34 4.55 -55.71
CA PRO A 3 -4.38 5.07 -56.59
C PRO A 3 -4.05 6.49 -57.05
N GLN A 4 -4.39 6.84 -58.30
CA GLN A 4 -4.07 8.13 -58.95
C GLN A 4 -4.53 9.34 -58.14
N ILE A 5 -5.60 9.19 -57.34
CA ILE A 5 -6.07 10.18 -56.36
C ILE A 5 -4.92 10.72 -55.48
N VAL A 6 -3.98 9.87 -55.06
CA VAL A 6 -2.90 10.23 -54.12
C VAL A 6 -1.84 11.13 -54.77
N GLN A 7 -1.74 11.13 -56.11
CA GLN A 7 -0.78 11.94 -56.85
C GLN A 7 -1.29 13.36 -57.13
N ASP A 8 -2.61 13.56 -57.11
CA ASP A 8 -3.26 14.88 -57.28
C ASP A 8 -3.45 15.64 -55.95
N LEU A 9 -3.17 15.00 -54.80
CA LEU A 9 -3.10 15.72 -53.54
C LEU A 9 -1.86 16.63 -53.56
N HIS A 10 -2.11 17.94 -53.58
CA HIS A 10 -1.09 18.93 -53.25
C HIS A 10 -0.33 18.50 -51.99
N PRO A 11 1.00 18.64 -51.95
CA PRO A 11 1.78 18.26 -50.78
C PRO A 11 1.14 18.93 -49.56
N PRO A 12 0.80 18.18 -48.48
CA PRO A 12 0.18 18.75 -47.30
C PRO A 12 1.17 19.72 -46.66
N ARG A 13 1.11 20.98 -47.08
CA ARG A 13 1.87 22.07 -46.50
C ARG A 13 1.13 22.47 -45.24
N LEU A 14 1.52 21.87 -44.13
CA LEU A 14 1.12 22.37 -42.82
C LEU A 14 1.53 23.86 -42.75
N PRO A 15 0.60 24.76 -42.38
CA PRO A 15 0.93 26.15 -42.13
C PRO A 15 2.10 26.23 -41.14
N LEU A 16 3.05 27.14 -41.36
CA LEU A 16 4.26 27.25 -40.52
C LEU A 16 3.92 27.43 -39.03
N ASP A 17 2.75 27.97 -38.73
CA ASP A 17 2.23 28.18 -37.38
C ASP A 17 1.98 26.87 -36.62
N TYR A 18 1.71 25.76 -37.33
CA TYR A 18 1.58 24.42 -36.73
C TYR A 18 2.91 23.77 -36.38
N VAL A 19 4.03 24.31 -36.88
CA VAL A 19 5.38 23.85 -36.53
C VAL A 19 5.85 24.49 -35.22
N GLN A 20 5.22 25.59 -34.81
CA GLN A 20 5.61 26.32 -33.60
C GLN A 20 4.90 25.74 -32.38
N LEU A 21 5.70 25.33 -31.40
CA LEU A 21 5.22 24.88 -30.12
C LEU A 21 4.77 26.11 -29.32
N GLY A 22 3.45 26.31 -29.23
CA GLY A 22 2.88 27.41 -28.47
C GLY A 22 2.84 27.15 -26.96
N PRO A 23 2.52 28.18 -26.17
CA PRO A 23 2.29 28.04 -24.72
C PRO A 23 1.27 26.95 -24.32
N PRO A 24 0.12 26.78 -25.02
CA PRO A 24 -0.84 25.75 -24.62
C PRO A 24 -0.31 24.34 -24.89
N GLU A 25 0.44 24.13 -25.98
CA GLU A 25 1.08 22.84 -26.28
C GLU A 25 2.14 22.48 -25.23
N VAL A 26 2.90 23.46 -24.75
CA VAL A 26 3.88 23.27 -23.67
C VAL A 26 3.18 22.87 -22.37
N LEU A 27 2.08 23.54 -22.01
CA LEU A 27 1.31 23.22 -20.82
C LEU A 27 0.67 21.82 -20.92
N ALA A 28 0.16 21.46 -22.10
CA ALA A 28 -0.39 20.14 -22.36
C ALA A 28 0.69 19.05 -22.27
N ALA A 29 1.88 19.28 -22.85
CA ALA A 29 3.01 18.37 -22.77
C ALA A 29 3.49 18.18 -21.33
N LEU A 30 3.52 19.24 -20.53
CA LEU A 30 3.85 19.17 -19.10
C LEU A 30 2.83 18.31 -18.33
N GLY A 31 1.53 18.55 -18.56
CA GLY A 31 0.47 17.75 -17.95
C GLY A 31 0.55 16.27 -18.34
N LEU A 32 0.80 15.99 -19.61
CA LEU A 32 1.03 14.64 -20.12
C LEU A 32 2.26 13.98 -19.47
N GLY A 33 3.36 14.73 -19.33
CA GLY A 33 4.57 14.26 -18.64
C GLY A 33 4.30 13.91 -17.17
N LEU A 34 3.52 14.74 -16.46
CA LEU A 34 3.09 14.48 -15.08
C LEU A 34 2.22 13.23 -14.98
N LEU A 35 1.24 13.07 -15.88
CA LEU A 35 0.41 11.87 -15.93
C LEU A 35 1.23 10.62 -16.23
N ALA A 36 2.16 10.70 -17.18
CA ALA A 36 3.07 9.60 -17.50
C ALA A 36 3.98 9.23 -16.33
N ALA A 37 4.53 10.23 -15.62
CA ALA A 37 5.34 10.02 -14.43
C ALA A 37 4.54 9.36 -13.30
N LEU A 38 3.29 9.78 -13.06
CA LEU A 38 2.41 9.16 -12.08
C LEU A 38 2.07 7.71 -12.46
N ALA A 39 1.75 7.46 -13.73
CA ALA A 39 1.47 6.11 -14.22
C ALA A 39 2.69 5.19 -14.05
N LEU A 40 3.88 5.69 -14.41
CA LEU A 40 5.13 4.98 -14.24
C LEU A 40 5.42 4.71 -12.76
N MET A 41 5.29 5.72 -11.90
CA MET A 41 5.46 5.59 -10.45
C MET A 41 4.49 4.58 -9.85
N ALA A 42 3.23 4.55 -10.30
CA ALA A 42 2.23 3.57 -9.85
C ALA A 42 2.58 2.15 -10.30
N LEU A 43 3.07 1.98 -11.52
CA LEU A 43 3.51 0.69 -12.06
C LEU A 43 4.76 0.16 -11.34
N LEU A 44 5.67 1.07 -10.99
CA LEU A 44 6.89 0.77 -10.24
C LEU A 44 6.65 0.67 -8.74
N ARG A 45 5.53 1.19 -8.21
CA ARG A 45 5.17 1.17 -6.80
C ARG A 45 5.20 -0.23 -6.17
N PRO A 46 4.70 -1.33 -6.78
CA PRO A 46 4.84 -2.67 -6.21
C PRO A 46 6.28 -3.17 -6.16
N ALA A 47 7.13 -2.76 -7.11
CA ALA A 47 8.56 -3.13 -7.13
C ALA A 47 9.39 -2.27 -6.14
N LEU A 48 9.01 -0.99 -5.97
CA LEU A 48 9.65 -0.06 -5.03
C LEU A 48 9.03 -0.05 -3.63
N HIS A 49 7.84 -0.63 -3.44
CA HIS A 49 7.37 -1.07 -2.13
C HIS A 49 8.26 -2.23 -1.70
N ARG A 50 9.49 -1.86 -1.32
CA ARG A 50 10.31 -2.59 -0.37
C ARG A 50 9.34 -3.08 0.69
N ARG A 51 9.24 -4.40 0.80
CA ARG A 51 8.61 -5.08 1.93
C ARG A 51 9.01 -4.29 3.17
N ARG A 52 8.05 -3.59 3.81
CA ARG A 52 8.32 -2.91 5.08
C ARG A 52 9.04 -3.94 5.96
N PRO A 53 10.17 -3.59 6.59
CA PRO A 53 10.83 -4.53 7.47
C PRO A 53 9.76 -5.05 8.42
N PRO A 54 9.63 -6.37 8.61
CA PRO A 54 8.49 -6.95 9.31
C PRO A 54 8.32 -6.39 10.75
N ALA A 55 9.34 -5.73 11.29
CA ALA A 55 9.29 -5.00 12.57
C ALA A 55 8.42 -3.74 12.50
N GLU A 56 8.54 -2.93 11.45
CA GLU A 56 7.72 -1.73 11.28
C GLU A 56 6.25 -2.08 11.00
N ALA A 57 6.00 -3.16 10.26
CA ALA A 57 4.65 -3.66 10.02
C ALA A 57 3.98 -4.14 11.32
N LEU A 58 4.73 -4.80 12.20
CA LEU A 58 4.22 -5.23 13.50
C LEU A 58 3.91 -4.04 14.43
N GLU A 59 4.83 -3.08 14.57
CA GLU A 59 4.61 -1.92 15.45
C GLU A 59 3.48 -1.03 14.92
N ALA A 60 3.32 -0.89 13.59
CA ALA A 60 2.15 -0.22 13.01
C ALA A 60 0.85 -0.96 13.35
N ALA A 61 0.82 -2.29 13.20
CA ALA A 61 -0.35 -3.08 13.57
C ALA A 61 -0.68 -2.97 15.07
N LEU A 62 0.31 -2.95 15.96
CA LEU A 62 0.08 -2.73 17.40
C LEU A 62 -0.40 -1.31 17.70
N ALA A 63 0.10 -0.30 16.98
CA ALA A 63 -0.34 1.09 17.12
C ALA A 63 -1.82 1.25 16.71
N ASP A 64 -2.25 0.59 15.63
CA ASP A 64 -3.64 0.60 15.16
C ASP A 64 -4.62 -0.04 16.16
N LEU A 65 -4.13 -0.91 17.06
CA LEU A 65 -4.93 -1.55 18.11
C LEU A 65 -5.07 -0.70 19.39
N ARG A 66 -4.23 0.33 19.57
CA ARG A 66 -4.30 1.22 20.75
C ARG A 66 -5.61 2.00 20.90
N PRO A 67 -6.25 2.53 19.84
CA PRO A 67 -7.50 3.29 19.97
C PRO A 67 -8.73 2.41 20.24
N LEU A 68 -8.61 1.08 20.16
CA LEU A 68 -9.75 0.18 20.37
C LEU A 68 -10.16 0.10 21.85
N PRO A 69 -11.45 -0.16 22.12
CA PRO A 69 -11.93 -0.54 23.45
C PRO A 69 -11.11 -1.72 24.00
N PRO A 70 -10.92 -1.82 25.34
CA PRO A 70 -10.01 -2.79 25.93
C PRO A 70 -10.32 -4.24 25.56
N GLN A 71 -11.60 -4.59 25.42
CA GLN A 71 -12.06 -5.93 25.05
C GLN A 71 -11.79 -6.24 23.57
N ASP A 72 -12.11 -5.32 22.67
CA ASP A 72 -11.85 -5.45 21.23
C ASP A 72 -10.34 -5.48 20.93
N ARG A 73 -9.57 -4.67 21.67
CA ARG A 73 -8.12 -4.65 21.61
C ARG A 73 -7.53 -6.00 21.99
N LEU A 74 -8.02 -6.63 23.06
CA LEU A 74 -7.56 -7.94 23.52
C LEU A 74 -7.89 -9.04 22.51
N LEU A 75 -9.09 -9.04 21.94
CA LEU A 75 -9.48 -9.96 20.85
C LEU A 75 -8.61 -9.78 19.61
N ALA A 76 -8.39 -8.55 19.18
CA ALA A 76 -7.57 -8.25 18.02
C ALA A 76 -6.09 -8.60 18.25
N GLN A 77 -5.56 -8.40 19.46
CA GLN A 77 -4.23 -8.87 19.86
C GLN A 77 -4.13 -10.41 19.85
N ALA A 78 -5.17 -11.12 20.29
CA ALA A 78 -5.20 -12.59 20.22
C ALA A 78 -5.23 -13.10 18.77
N ALA A 79 -5.99 -12.44 17.88
CA ALA A 79 -6.00 -12.74 16.46
C ALA A 79 -4.62 -12.49 15.81
N LEU A 80 -3.97 -11.37 16.16
CA LEU A 80 -2.63 -11.05 15.69
C LEU A 80 -1.58 -12.06 16.20
N LEU A 81 -1.72 -12.52 17.45
CA LEU A 81 -0.86 -13.57 18.01
C LEU A 81 -1.00 -14.89 17.24
N ALA A 82 -2.24 -15.30 16.95
CA ALA A 82 -2.52 -16.51 16.17
C ALA A 82 -1.98 -16.44 14.74
N HIS A 83 -2.02 -15.26 14.11
CA HIS A 83 -1.43 -15.04 12.78
C HIS A 83 0.08 -15.34 12.75
N TYR A 84 0.81 -15.03 13.82
CA TYR A 84 2.23 -15.33 13.96
C TYR A 84 2.52 -16.72 14.56
N GLY A 85 1.50 -17.58 14.70
CA GLY A 85 1.65 -18.95 15.23
C GLY A 85 1.77 -19.03 16.76
N GLY A 86 1.51 -17.93 17.48
CA GLY A 86 1.49 -17.93 18.94
C GLY A 86 0.17 -18.44 19.51
N THR A 87 0.22 -19.06 20.69
CA THR A 87 -0.98 -19.52 21.41
C THR A 87 -1.32 -18.60 22.55
N VAL A 88 -2.60 -18.26 22.72
CA VAL A 88 -3.07 -17.49 23.88
C VAL A 88 -2.89 -18.31 25.16
N PRO A 89 -2.26 -17.76 26.21
CA PRO A 89 -2.11 -18.42 27.50
C PRO A 89 -3.47 -18.85 28.08
N PRO A 90 -3.56 -20.02 28.73
CA PRO A 90 -4.82 -20.55 29.24
C PRO A 90 -5.49 -19.60 30.24
N ASP A 91 -4.72 -18.87 31.03
CA ASP A 91 -5.21 -17.93 32.05
C ASP A 91 -5.91 -16.70 31.45
N LEU A 92 -5.60 -16.35 30.21
CA LEU A 92 -6.18 -15.21 29.49
C LEU A 92 -7.32 -15.61 28.55
N ARG A 93 -7.56 -16.90 28.33
CA ARG A 93 -8.68 -17.37 27.50
C ARG A 93 -10.05 -16.96 28.06
N PRO A 94 -10.33 -17.04 29.38
CA PRO A 94 -11.60 -16.59 29.91
C PRO A 94 -11.86 -15.09 29.65
N ALA A 95 -10.81 -14.27 29.67
CA ALA A 95 -10.90 -12.83 29.41
C ALA A 95 -11.31 -12.50 27.96
N LEU A 96 -11.07 -13.39 27.00
CA LEU A 96 -11.55 -13.25 25.61
C LEU A 96 -13.07 -13.42 25.51
N TYR A 97 -13.68 -14.19 26.42
CA TYR A 97 -15.11 -14.52 26.41
C TYR A 97 -15.94 -13.74 27.44
N GLY A 98 -15.40 -12.63 27.97
CA GLY A 98 -16.13 -11.73 28.86
C GLY A 98 -16.09 -12.09 30.35
N ALA A 99 -15.22 -13.01 30.77
CA ALA A 99 -14.93 -13.19 32.20
C ALA A 99 -14.15 -11.98 32.75
N ALA A 100 -14.27 -11.71 34.05
CA ALA A 100 -13.59 -10.61 34.73
C ALA A 100 -12.09 -10.61 34.39
N VAL A 101 -11.67 -9.51 33.77
CA VAL A 101 -10.35 -9.32 33.21
C VAL A 101 -9.44 -8.72 34.30
N PRO A 102 -8.14 -9.07 34.37
CA PRO A 102 -7.16 -8.30 35.16
C PRO A 102 -7.13 -6.84 34.72
N ASP A 103 -6.66 -5.90 35.54
CA ASP A 103 -6.79 -4.45 35.24
C ASP A 103 -6.12 -3.96 33.94
N ASN A 104 -5.27 -4.76 33.27
CA ASN A 104 -4.75 -4.44 31.93
C ASN A 104 -3.99 -5.61 31.24
N PRO A 105 -4.63 -6.71 30.80
CA PRO A 105 -3.91 -7.78 30.11
C PRO A 105 -3.43 -7.28 28.74
N THR A 106 -2.12 -7.31 28.56
CA THR A 106 -1.48 -6.95 27.29
C THR A 106 -0.79 -8.17 26.70
N LEU A 107 -1.17 -8.58 25.48
CA LEU A 107 -0.52 -9.67 24.75
C LEU A 107 0.66 -9.21 23.87
N GLU A 108 0.92 -7.89 23.80
CA GLU A 108 2.02 -7.31 23.01
C GLU A 108 3.40 -8.02 23.17
N PRO A 109 3.90 -8.34 24.38
CA PRO A 109 5.20 -9.00 24.51
C PRO A 109 5.21 -10.41 23.88
N LEU A 110 4.10 -11.15 23.98
CA LEU A 110 3.94 -12.46 23.35
C LEU A 110 3.88 -12.36 21.83
N ILE A 111 3.17 -11.34 21.30
CA ILE A 111 3.09 -11.07 19.87
C ILE A 111 4.50 -10.74 19.32
N ARG A 112 5.27 -9.88 20.01
CA ARG A 112 6.65 -9.56 19.63
C ARG A 112 7.58 -10.78 19.68
N ALA A 113 7.34 -11.74 20.58
CA ALA A 113 8.10 -12.98 20.63
C ALA A 113 7.75 -13.92 19.46
N ALA A 114 6.45 -14.15 19.21
CA ALA A 114 5.97 -14.99 18.11
C ALA A 114 6.40 -14.45 16.74
N ALA A 115 6.27 -13.13 16.53
CA ALA A 115 6.67 -12.49 15.28
C ALA A 115 8.19 -12.50 15.02
N ARG A 116 9.02 -12.66 16.07
CA ARG A 116 10.46 -12.91 15.91
C ARG A 116 10.72 -14.36 15.53
N GLY A 117 10.07 -15.31 16.19
CA GLY A 117 10.16 -16.74 15.85
C GLY A 117 9.75 -17.05 14.42
N ALA A 118 8.64 -16.46 13.95
CA ALA A 118 8.13 -16.63 12.60
C ALA A 118 9.03 -16.05 11.48
N ARG A 119 10.05 -15.25 11.81
CA ARG A 119 11.06 -14.76 10.84
C ARG A 119 12.26 -15.70 10.70
N HIS A 120 12.44 -16.60 11.67
CA HIS A 120 13.57 -17.52 11.74
C HIS A 120 13.17 -18.97 11.39
N ALA A 121 11.88 -19.21 11.14
CA ALA A 121 11.33 -20.45 10.60
C ALA A 121 11.16 -20.32 9.08
#